data_AF-A0A1G3I9U9-F1
#
_entry.id   AF-A0A1G3I9U9-F1
#
_cell.length_a   1.000
_cell.length_b   1.000
_cell.length_c   1.000
_cell.angle_alpha   90.00
_cell.angle_beta   90.00
_cell.angle_gamma   90.00
#
_symmetry.space_group_name_H-M   'P 1'
#
loop_
_entity.id
_entity.type
_entity.pdbx_description
1 polymer ?
#
loop_
_entity_poly.entity_id
_entity_poly.type
_entity_poly.pdbx_seq_one_letter_code
_entity_poly.pdbx_strand_id
1 'polypeptide(L)' 'MKNIKPFKPSEKLAKQRLKEAAQGKRRLLFSPHAELRMRQRKIGRRQVLETLGRGTVSEPLHQDIHGDWRCNISW' A
#
# COMPACT_ATOMS: atom_id res chain seq x y z
N MET A 1 19.20 26.01 11.02
CA MET A 1 18.70 24.61 10.99
C MET A 1 17.40 24.59 10.19
N LYS A 2 17.30 23.82 9.10
CA LYS A 2 16.05 23.73 8.32
C LYS A 2 14.99 22.99 9.15
N ASN A 3 13.81 23.57 9.31
CA ASN A 3 12.67 22.93 9.96
C ASN A 3 12.22 21.72 9.12
N ILE A 4 12.69 20.53 9.49
CA ILE A 4 12.25 19.27 8.89
C ILE A 4 10.87 18.98 9.48
N LYS A 5 9.82 19.18 8.69
CA LYS A 5 8.46 18.82 9.12
C LYS A 5 8.28 17.31 8.99
N PRO A 6 7.71 16.63 10.00
CA PRO A 6 7.41 15.21 9.90
C PRO A 6 6.41 14.96 8.75
N PHE A 7 6.75 14.04 7.86
CA PHE A 7 5.88 13.64 6.76
C PHE A 7 4.77 12.73 7.29
N LYS A 8 3.57 13.30 7.45
CA LYS A 8 2.33 12.54 7.72
C LYS A 8 1.49 12.50 6.43
N PRO A 9 1.44 11.36 5.71
CA PRO A 9 0.55 11.22 4.57
C PRO A 9 -0.91 11.28 5.02
N SER A 10 -1.73 12.04 4.28
CA SER A 10 -3.18 12.01 4.49
C SER A 10 -3.78 10.74 3.90
N GLU A 11 -4.92 10.30 4.43
CA GLU A 11 -5.64 9.15 3.86
C GLU A 11 -6.01 9.36 2.40
N LYS A 12 -6.38 10.59 2.02
CA LYS A 12 -6.65 10.96 0.62
C LYS A 12 -5.44 10.72 -0.27
N LEU A 13 -4.25 11.15 0.19
CA LEU A 13 -3.00 10.94 -0.54
C LEU A 13 -2.65 9.46 -0.63
N ALA A 14 -2.84 8.69 0.44
CA ALA A 14 -2.61 7.25 0.42
C ALA A 14 -3.53 6.55 -0.59
N LYS A 15 -4.84 6.80 -0.53
CA LYS A 15 -5.83 6.27 -1.50
C LYS A 15 -5.46 6.63 -2.95
N GLN A 16 -5.01 7.85 -3.19
CA GLN A 16 -4.52 8.26 -4.50
C GLN A 16 -3.32 7.42 -4.96
N ARG A 17 -2.31 7.27 -4.10
CA ARG A 17 -1.08 6.49 -4.42
C ARG A 17 -1.39 5.02 -4.67
N LEU A 18 -2.35 4.44 -3.96
CA LEU A 18 -2.81 3.06 -4.17
C LEU A 18 -3.46 2.90 -5.55
N LYS A 19 -4.34 3.85 -5.94
CA LYS A 19 -4.94 3.88 -7.28
C LYS A 19 -3.89 4.07 -8.38
N GLU A 20 -2.90 4.94 -8.18
CA GLU A 20 -1.79 5.12 -9.13
C GLU A 20 -0.96 3.84 -9.29
N ALA A 21 -0.69 3.14 -8.19
CA ALA A 21 0.01 1.85 -8.21
C ALA A 21 -0.79 0.77 -8.95
N ALA A 22 -2.10 0.71 -8.71
CA ALA A 22 -3.02 -0.19 -9.43
C ALA A 22 -3.01 0.05 -10.95
N GLN A 23 -2.85 1.32 -11.37
CA GLN A 23 -2.80 1.75 -12.77
C GLN A 23 -1.38 1.68 -13.39
N GLY A 24 -0.37 1.22 -12.65
CA GLY A 24 1.02 1.18 -13.11
C GLY A 24 1.70 2.55 -13.22
N LYS A 25 1.06 3.63 -12.74
CA LYS A 25 1.60 5.00 -12.72
C LYS A 25 2.55 5.25 -11.56
N ARG A 26 2.66 4.30 -10.64
CA ARG A 26 3.53 4.35 -9.47
C ARG A 26 4.19 3.01 -9.26
N ARG A 27 5.45 3.04 -8.81
CA ARG A 27 6.22 1.83 -8.52
C ARG A 27 5.53 1.02 -7.41
N LEU A 28 5.27 -0.25 -7.72
CA LEU A 28 4.75 -1.25 -6.79
C LEU A 28 5.79 -2.37 -6.65
N LEU A 29 6.18 -2.65 -5.41
CA LEU A 29 7.15 -3.70 -5.07
C LEU A 29 6.48 -4.70 -4.13
N PHE A 30 6.76 -5.98 -4.35
CA PHE A 30 6.39 -7.05 -3.45
C PHE A 30 7.62 -7.43 -2.65
N SER A 31 7.48 -7.56 -1.32
CA SER A 31 8.54 -8.13 -0.50
C SER A 31 8.66 -9.64 -0.78
N PRO A 32 9.82 -10.26 -0.50
CA PRO A 32 9.96 -11.71 -0.64
C PRO A 32 8.90 -12.50 0.16
N HIS A 33 8.54 -12.00 1.34
CA HIS A 33 7.46 -12.59 2.14
C HIS A 33 6.10 -12.47 1.44
N ALA A 34 5.77 -11.31 0.86
CA ALA A 34 4.52 -11.12 0.12
C ALA A 34 4.43 -12.06 -1.08
N GLU A 35 5.49 -12.19 -1.87
CA GLU A 35 5.54 -13.10 -3.02
C GLU A 35 5.35 -14.58 -2.61
N LEU A 36 5.99 -15.00 -1.52
CA LEU A 36 5.80 -16.34 -0.97
C LEU A 36 4.34 -16.59 -0.57
N ARG A 37 3.70 -15.63 0.12
CA ARG A 37 2.29 -15.73 0.53
C ARG A 37 1.34 -15.72 -0.66
N MET A 38 1.63 -14.90 -1.68
CA MET A 38 0.88 -14.89 -2.93
C MET A 38 0.90 -16.27 -3.60
N ARG A 39 2.07 -16.91 -3.68
CA ARG A 39 2.20 -18.27 -4.22
C ARG A 39 1.43 -19.30 -3.41
N GLN A 40 1.57 -19.30 -2.08
CA GLN A 40 0.87 -20.23 -1.18
C GLN A 40 -0.66 -20.12 -1.29
N ARG A 41 -1.17 -18.89 -1.46
CA ARG A 41 -2.60 -18.59 -1.52
C ARG A 41 -3.16 -18.52 -2.94
N LYS A 42 -2.34 -18.82 -3.96
CA LYS A 42 -2.70 -18.71 -5.38
C LYS A 42 -3.24 -17.32 -5.75
N ILE A 43 -2.66 -16.26 -5.17
CA ILE A 43 -3.03 -14.87 -5.44
C ILE A 43 -2.14 -14.32 -6.54
N GLY A 44 -2.74 -14.00 -7.68
CA GLY A 44 -2.05 -13.40 -8.81
C GLY A 44 -1.86 -11.88 -8.64
N ARG A 45 -0.84 -11.33 -9.32
CA ARG A 45 -0.60 -9.87 -9.36
C ARG A 45 -1.84 -9.08 -9.78
N ARG A 46 -2.62 -9.60 -10.74
CA ARG A 46 -3.87 -8.98 -11.20
C ARG A 46 -4.87 -8.77 -10.07
N GLN A 47 -5.04 -9.75 -9.19
CA GLN A 47 -5.94 -9.65 -8.04
C GLN A 47 -5.45 -8.58 -7.07
N VAL A 48 -4.14 -8.50 -6.82
CA VAL A 48 -3.59 -7.43 -5.99
C VAL A 48 -3.88 -6.06 -6.58
N LEU A 49 -3.61 -5.85 -7.87
CA LEU A 49 -3.87 -4.57 -8.54
C LEU A 49 -5.36 -4.19 -8.48
N GLU A 50 -6.25 -5.17 -8.63
CA GLU A 50 -7.69 -4.97 -8.50
C GLU A 50 -8.07 -4.53 -7.09
N THR A 51 -7.54 -5.18 -6.05
CA THR A 51 -7.73 -4.76 -4.65
C THR A 51 -7.16 -3.37 -4.38
N LEU A 52 -5.99 -3.02 -4.90
CA LEU A 52 -5.41 -1.67 -4.76
C LEU A 52 -6.28 -0.58 -5.41
N GLY A 53 -6.91 -0.90 -6.54
CA GLY A 53 -7.69 0.07 -7.31
C GLY A 53 -9.13 0.26 -6.81
N ARG A 54 -9.75 -0.81 -6.30
CA ARG A 54 -11.18 -0.87 -5.96
C ARG A 54 -11.48 -1.13 -4.49
N GLY A 55 -10.52 -1.63 -3.74
CA GLY A 55 -10.70 -1.97 -2.32
C GLY A 55 -10.88 -0.75 -1.43
N THR A 56 -11.37 -1.02 -0.23
CA THR A 56 -11.54 -0.06 0.85
C THR A 56 -10.44 -0.22 1.89
N VAL A 57 -10.06 0.88 2.53
CA VAL A 57 -9.06 0.85 3.62
C VAL A 57 -9.75 0.27 4.85
N SER A 58 -9.36 -0.93 5.27
CA SER A 58 -9.89 -1.60 6.46
C SER A 58 -9.08 -1.32 7.71
N GLU A 59 -7.78 -1.09 7.57
CA GLU A 59 -6.95 -0.58 8.66
C GLU A 59 -6.40 0.79 8.25
N PRO A 60 -6.65 1.85 9.04
CA PRO A 60 -6.24 3.20 8.71
C PRO A 60 -4.72 3.35 8.67
N LEU A 61 -4.27 4.48 8.13
CA LEU A 61 -2.86 4.81 8.05
C LEU A 61 -2.23 4.87 9.44
N HIS A 62 -1.22 4.04 9.66
CA HIS A 62 -0.44 4.01 10.89
C HIS A 62 1.05 3.84 10.57
N GLN A 63 1.90 4.15 11.54
CA GLN A 63 3.33 3.85 11.45
C GLN A 63 3.62 2.52 12.14
N ASP A 64 4.47 1.70 11.55
CA ASP A 64 5.02 0.54 12.24
C ASP A 64 6.16 0.91 13.19
N ILE A 65 6.76 -0.09 13.83
CA ILE A 65 7.88 0.06 14.75
C ILE A 65 9.16 0.64 14.11
N HIS A 66 9.26 0.60 12.77
CA HIS A 66 10.38 1.14 12.01
C HIS A 66 10.09 2.55 11.46
N GLY A 67 8.87 3.08 11.69
CA GLY A 67 8.43 4.38 11.22
C GLY A 67 7.83 4.37 9.81
N ASP A 68 7.69 3.20 9.18
CA ASP A 68 7.10 3.05 7.85
C ASP A 68 5.59 3.23 7.92
N TRP A 69 5.04 4.00 6.97
CA TRP A 69 3.60 4.18 6.84
C TRP A 69 2.94 2.96 6.22
N ARG A 70 1.97 2.38 6.91
CA ARG A 70 1.22 1.18 6.52
C ARG A 70 -0.28 1.42 6.57
N CYS A 71 -1.01 0.61 5.80
CA CYS A 71 -2.47 0.50 5.85
C CYS A 71 -2.89 -0.86 5.26
N ASN A 72 -4.06 -1.35 5.66
CA ASN A 72 -4.65 -2.53 5.05
C ASN A 72 -5.78 -2.15 4.11
N ILE A 73 -5.91 -2.92 3.04
CA ILE A 73 -6.95 -2.77 2.04
C ILE A 73 -7.64 -4.11 1.90
N SER A 74 -8.95 -4.10 1.92
CA SER A 74 -9.80 -5.25 1.69
C SER A 74 -10.91 -4.90 0.71
N TRP A 75 -11.50 -5.93 0.11
CA TRP A 75 -12.63 -5.79 -0.79
C TRP A 75 -13.93 -5.84 0.00
#